data_AF-A0A6I5PK60-F1
#
_entry.id   AF-A0A6I5PK60-F1
#
_cell.length_a   1.000
_cell.length_b   1.000
_cell.length_c   1.000
_cell.angle_alpha   90.00
_cell.angle_beta   90.00
_cell.angle_gamma   90.00
#
_symmetry.space_group_name_H-M   'P 1'
#
loop_
_entity.id
_entity.type
_entity.pdbx_description
1 polymer ?
#
loop_
_entity_poly.entity_id
_entity_poly.type
_entity_poly.pdbx_seq_one_letter_code
_entity_poly.pdbx_strand_id
1 'polypeptide(L)'
;MATNLQILEQFLAQTLSAKLSAETLAALMEHPEIAAELLPVFDQLPFADDYVPRAISVLFDDVTVLEWQDGQMTYQCPQIAVDYQPELVEWLIDGETAYFSVQGQEVINRLPAVPQLNLETLKAMEESPCKLL
;
A
#
# COMPACT_ATOMS: atom_id res chain seq x y z
N MET A 1 -5.96 33.69 9.10
CA MET A 1 -7.00 32.64 8.98
C MET A 1 -6.31 31.45 8.33
N ALA A 2 -6.31 30.29 8.99
CA ALA A 2 -5.78 29.08 8.38
C ALA A 2 -6.70 28.64 7.23
N THR A 3 -6.13 28.11 6.17
CA THR A 3 -6.89 27.55 5.05
C THR A 3 -7.48 26.19 5.45
N ASN A 4 -8.52 25.71 4.76
CA ASN A 4 -9.10 24.39 5.02
C ASN A 4 -8.06 23.26 4.90
N LEU A 5 -7.09 23.42 4.00
CA LEU A 5 -5.97 22.48 3.83
C LEU A 5 -5.05 22.45 5.07
N GLN A 6 -4.68 23.62 5.60
CA GLN A 6 -3.86 23.72 6.81
C GLN A 6 -4.54 23.11 8.04
N ILE A 7 -5.87 23.21 8.14
CA ILE A 7 -6.64 22.61 9.24
C ILE A 7 -6.63 21.08 9.11
N LEU A 8 -6.79 20.56 7.90
CA LEU A 8 -6.73 19.12 7.64
C LEU A 8 -5.35 18.55 7.94
N GLU A 9 -4.28 19.17 7.43
CA GLU A 9 -2.90 18.75 7.68
C GLU A 9 -2.57 18.72 9.18
N GLN A 10 -2.97 19.74 9.93
CA GLN A 10 -2.77 19.78 11.39
C GLN A 10 -3.54 18.67 12.10
N PHE A 11 -4.78 18.39 11.68
CA PHE A 11 -5.58 17.31 12.24
C PHE A 11 -4.94 15.94 11.96
N LEU A 12 -4.50 15.70 10.72
CA LEU A 12 -3.82 14.46 10.32
C LEU A 12 -2.53 14.26 11.10
N ALA A 13 -1.66 15.29 11.15
CA ALA A 13 -0.40 15.22 11.87
C ALA A 13 -0.60 14.89 13.36
N GLN A 14 -1.57 15.55 14.02
CA GLN A 14 -1.89 15.26 15.42
C GLN A 14 -2.37 13.82 15.60
N THR A 15 -3.28 13.36 14.75
CA THR A 15 -3.89 12.02 14.87
C THR A 15 -2.88 10.91 14.60
N LEU A 16 -2.05 11.08 13.57
CA LEU A 16 -1.09 10.06 13.12
C LEU A 16 0.18 10.02 13.98
N SER A 17 0.53 11.12 14.66
CA SER A 17 1.69 11.16 15.57
C SER A 17 1.64 10.16 16.72
N ALA A 18 0.45 9.68 17.08
CA ALA A 18 0.27 8.64 18.10
C ALA A 18 0.52 7.22 17.57
N LYS A 19 0.51 7.04 16.25
CA LYS A 19 0.56 5.73 15.56
C LYS A 19 1.88 5.51 14.81
N LEU A 20 2.53 6.59 14.36
CA LEU A 20 3.69 6.54 13.48
C LEU A 20 4.94 7.12 14.14
N SER A 21 6.10 6.70 13.65
CA SER A 21 7.36 7.37 13.95
C SER A 21 7.37 8.80 13.37
N ALA A 22 8.20 9.68 13.90
CA ALA A 22 8.30 11.05 13.38
C ALA A 22 8.77 11.10 11.92
N GLU A 23 9.65 10.17 11.54
CA GLU A 23 10.18 10.05 10.17
C GLU A 23 9.09 9.57 9.20
N THR A 24 8.41 8.48 9.53
CA THR A 24 7.29 7.94 8.74
C THR A 24 6.14 8.94 8.63
N LEU A 25 5.84 9.65 9.72
CA LEU A 25 4.83 10.71 9.71
C LEU A 25 5.24 11.84 8.77
N ALA A 26 6.48 12.33 8.86
CA ALA A 26 6.95 13.41 8.00
C ALA A 26 6.84 13.03 6.52
N ALA A 27 7.27 11.82 6.16
CA ALA A 27 7.17 11.31 4.80
C ALA A 27 5.70 11.18 4.32
N LEU A 28 4.82 10.62 5.15
CA LEU A 28 3.39 10.50 4.80
C LEU A 28 2.70 11.87 4.68
N MET A 29 3.12 12.87 5.47
CA MET A 29 2.57 14.22 5.40
C MET A 29 2.97 15.01 4.15
N GLU A 30 3.92 14.51 3.33
CA GLU A 30 4.16 15.02 1.98
C GLU A 30 2.99 14.68 1.03
N HIS A 31 2.14 13.71 1.40
CA HIS A 31 0.97 13.22 0.66
C HIS A 31 -0.30 13.26 1.54
N PRO A 32 -0.80 14.44 1.93
CA PRO A 32 -1.85 14.59 2.94
C PRO A 32 -3.21 13.98 2.53
N GLU A 33 -3.50 13.90 1.24
CA GLU A 33 -4.67 13.20 0.70
C GLU A 33 -4.61 11.69 1.00
N ILE A 34 -3.47 11.05 0.76
CA ILE A 34 -3.25 9.63 1.06
C ILE A 34 -3.29 9.40 2.56
N ALA A 35 -2.70 10.30 3.35
CA ALA A 35 -2.77 10.25 4.81
C ALA A 35 -4.22 10.26 5.34
N ALA A 36 -5.11 11.02 4.68
CA ALA A 36 -6.53 11.06 5.01
C ALA A 36 -7.26 9.75 4.65
N GLU A 37 -6.90 9.12 3.53
CA GLU A 37 -7.47 7.84 3.08
C GLU A 37 -7.04 6.67 3.98
N LEU A 38 -5.81 6.70 4.51
CA LEU A 38 -5.30 5.68 5.42
C LEU A 38 -5.86 5.78 6.83
N LEU A 39 -6.33 6.97 7.25
CA LEU A 39 -6.86 7.21 8.60
C LEU A 39 -7.90 6.16 9.07
N PRO A 40 -8.94 5.82 8.29
CA PRO A 40 -9.90 4.77 8.66
C PRO A 40 -9.33 3.35 8.64
N VAL A 41 -8.15 3.12 8.04
CA VAL A 41 -7.52 1.80 7.90
C VAL A 41 -6.69 1.44 9.13
N PHE A 42 -6.11 2.43 9.81
CA PHE A 42 -5.23 2.23 10.97
C PHE A 42 -5.82 1.43 12.14
N ASP A 43 -7.15 1.45 12.28
CA ASP A 43 -7.85 0.76 13.37
C ASP A 43 -8.51 -0.56 12.91
N GLN A 44 -8.29 -0.96 11.65
CA GLN A 44 -8.82 -2.20 11.11
C GLN A 44 -7.97 -3.39 11.53
N LEU A 45 -8.64 -4.53 11.72
CA LEU A 45 -7.95 -5.78 12.02
C LEU A 45 -7.22 -6.31 10.76
N PRO A 46 -6.15 -7.09 10.95
CA PRO A 46 -5.59 -7.91 9.90
C PRO A 46 -6.63 -8.84 9.27
N PHE A 47 -6.43 -9.23 8.02
CA PHE A 47 -7.25 -10.27 7.41
C PHE A 47 -7.07 -11.60 8.16
N ALA A 48 -8.13 -12.42 8.16
CA ALA A 48 -8.08 -13.73 8.78
C ALA A 48 -7.08 -14.65 8.05
N ASP A 49 -6.48 -15.60 8.76
CA ASP A 49 -5.48 -16.52 8.17
C ASP A 49 -6.06 -17.43 7.07
N ASP A 50 -7.38 -17.66 7.09
CA ASP A 50 -8.12 -18.45 6.10
C ASP A 50 -8.79 -17.61 5.02
N TYR A 51 -8.56 -16.30 5.03
CA TYR A 51 -9.09 -15.40 4.03
C TYR A 51 -8.45 -15.65 2.66
N VAL A 52 -9.30 -15.78 1.64
CA VAL A 52 -8.89 -15.99 0.25
C VAL A 52 -9.29 -14.76 -0.55
N PRO A 53 -8.33 -13.94 -1.03
CA PRO A 53 -8.63 -12.75 -1.80
C PRO A 53 -9.18 -13.13 -3.18
N ARG A 54 -10.10 -12.30 -3.69
CA ARG A 54 -10.61 -12.40 -5.06
C ARG A 54 -9.92 -11.44 -6.00
N ALA A 55 -9.44 -10.31 -5.50
CA ALA A 55 -8.69 -9.32 -6.24
C ALA A 55 -7.50 -8.82 -5.42
N ILE A 56 -6.38 -8.58 -6.10
CA ILE A 56 -5.18 -7.97 -5.54
C ILE A 56 -4.73 -6.91 -6.54
N SER A 57 -4.53 -5.68 -6.08
CA SER A 57 -3.90 -4.62 -6.86
C SER A 57 -2.68 -4.11 -6.12
N VAL A 58 -1.58 -3.93 -6.83
CA VAL A 58 -0.37 -3.30 -6.30
C VAL A 58 -0.18 -1.97 -7.01
N LEU A 59 0.05 -0.92 -6.23
CA LEU A 59 0.24 0.43 -6.71
C LEU A 59 1.60 0.94 -6.25
N PHE A 60 2.31 1.60 -7.16
CA PHE A 60 3.52 2.35 -6.90
C PHE A 60 3.22 3.82 -7.19
N ASP A 61 3.43 4.68 -6.19
CA ASP A 61 3.21 6.14 -6.33
C ASP A 61 1.83 6.48 -6.91
N ASP A 62 0.79 5.81 -6.37
CA ASP A 62 -0.63 5.91 -6.80
C ASP A 62 -0.90 5.45 -8.25
N VAL A 63 0.03 4.68 -8.83
CA VAL A 63 -0.13 4.06 -10.16
C VAL A 63 -0.21 2.55 -10.03
N THR A 64 -1.32 1.97 -10.49
CA THR A 64 -1.46 0.51 -10.56
C THR A 64 -0.39 -0.10 -11.44
N VAL A 65 0.41 -1.00 -10.85
CA VAL A 65 1.47 -1.74 -11.52
C VAL A 65 1.15 -3.21 -11.74
N LEU A 66 0.23 -3.75 -10.94
CA LEU A 66 -0.18 -5.14 -11.00
C LEU A 66 -1.64 -5.26 -10.61
N GLU A 67 -2.39 -6.08 -11.34
CA GLU A 67 -3.72 -6.54 -10.94
C GLU A 67 -3.83 -8.05 -11.14
N TRP A 68 -4.33 -8.71 -10.11
CA TRP A 68 -4.68 -10.12 -10.11
C TRP A 68 -6.15 -10.25 -9.72
N GLN A 69 -6.87 -11.14 -10.40
CA GLN A 69 -8.27 -11.41 -10.12
C GLN A 69 -8.60 -12.89 -10.32
N ASP A 70 -9.30 -13.47 -9.34
CA ASP A 70 -9.86 -14.83 -9.36
C ASP A 70 -8.86 -15.89 -9.88
N GLY A 71 -7.60 -15.84 -9.42
CA GLY A 71 -6.57 -16.82 -9.79
C GLY A 71 -5.65 -16.40 -10.93
N GLN A 72 -5.90 -15.26 -11.59
CA GLN A 72 -5.20 -14.89 -12.83
C GLN A 72 -4.67 -13.46 -12.79
N MET A 73 -3.50 -13.25 -13.38
CA MET A 73 -2.98 -11.90 -13.63
C MET A 73 -3.83 -11.24 -14.72
N THR A 74 -4.47 -10.12 -14.41
CA THR A 74 -5.30 -9.36 -15.36
C THR A 74 -4.54 -8.17 -15.95
N TYR A 75 -3.60 -7.61 -15.18
CA TYR A 75 -2.76 -6.51 -15.62
C TYR A 75 -1.38 -6.57 -14.97
N GLN A 76 -0.35 -6.23 -15.75
CA GLN A 76 1.00 -6.02 -15.24
C GLN A 76 1.64 -4.91 -16.08
N CYS A 77 2.15 -3.87 -15.41
CA CYS A 77 2.81 -2.77 -16.07
C CYS A 77 4.11 -3.27 -16.75
N PRO A 78 4.26 -3.13 -18.07
CA PRO A 78 5.38 -3.73 -18.81
C PRO A 78 6.70 -2.94 -18.69
N GLN A 79 6.68 -1.72 -18.14
CA GLN A 79 7.84 -0.81 -18.17
C GLN A 79 8.10 -0.16 -16.82
N ILE A 80 8.44 -0.98 -15.82
CA ILE A 80 9.04 -0.49 -14.58
C ILE A 80 10.56 -0.64 -14.73
N ALA A 81 11.30 0.45 -14.53
CA ALA A 81 12.75 0.38 -14.56
C ALA A 81 13.25 -0.49 -13.40
N VAL A 82 14.28 -1.31 -13.64
CA VAL A 82 14.78 -2.28 -12.65
C VAL A 82 15.33 -1.60 -11.38
N ASP A 83 15.83 -0.38 -11.52
CA ASP A 83 16.34 0.46 -10.45
C ASP A 83 15.30 1.45 -9.90
N TYR A 84 14.05 1.35 -10.35
CA TYR A 84 12.97 2.16 -9.81
C TYR A 84 12.72 1.81 -8.34
N GLN A 85 12.70 2.82 -7.49
CA GLN A 85 12.34 2.69 -6.09
C GLN A 85 11.12 3.58 -5.84
N PRO A 86 9.92 3.00 -5.72
CA PRO A 86 8.73 3.79 -5.46
C PRO A 86 8.83 4.45 -4.09
N GLU A 87 8.31 5.67 -4.00
CA GLU A 87 8.16 6.34 -2.72
C GLU A 87 7.00 5.71 -1.94
N LEU A 88 5.89 5.48 -2.62
CA LEU A 88 4.69 4.89 -2.05
C LEU A 88 4.47 3.50 -2.63
N VAL A 89 4.21 2.53 -1.74
CA VAL A 89 3.79 1.19 -2.14
C VAL A 89 2.50 0.87 -1.42
N GLU A 90 1.45 0.60 -2.18
CA GLU A 90 0.14 0.20 -1.66
C GLU A 90 -0.30 -1.13 -2.26
N TRP A 91 -0.91 -1.94 -1.40
CA TRP A 91 -1.54 -3.19 -1.78
C TRP A 91 -3.00 -3.12 -1.40
N LEU A 92 -3.86 -3.22 -2.42
CA LEU A 92 -5.29 -3.34 -2.25
C LEU A 92 -5.66 -4.82 -2.35
N ILE A 93 -6.41 -5.30 -1.36
CA ILE A 93 -6.96 -6.65 -1.33
C ILE A 93 -8.48 -6.53 -1.31
N ASP A 94 -9.14 -7.08 -2.33
CA ASP A 94 -10.58 -6.91 -2.58
C ASP A 94 -11.03 -5.42 -2.56
N GLY A 95 -10.14 -4.51 -2.94
CA GLY A 95 -10.40 -3.06 -2.98
C GLY A 95 -10.13 -2.31 -1.67
N GLU A 96 -9.64 -2.98 -0.63
CA GLU A 96 -9.25 -2.34 0.64
C GLU A 96 -7.73 -2.31 0.81
N THR A 97 -7.20 -1.21 1.35
CA THR A 97 -5.78 -1.09 1.71
C THR A 97 -5.40 -2.15 2.75
N ALA A 98 -4.58 -3.09 2.32
CA ALA A 98 -4.06 -4.18 3.13
C ALA A 98 -2.63 -3.93 3.59
N TYR A 99 -1.83 -3.29 2.75
CA TYR A 99 -0.47 -2.90 3.08
C TYR A 99 -0.20 -1.52 2.49
N PHE A 100 0.53 -0.70 3.25
CA PHE A 100 1.01 0.58 2.78
C PHE A 100 2.39 0.87 3.36
N SER A 101 3.30 1.34 2.52
CA SER A 101 4.60 1.88 2.94
C SER A 101 4.91 3.19 2.24
N VAL A 102 5.59 4.08 2.95
CA VAL A 102 6.14 5.34 2.41
C VAL A 102 7.64 5.37 2.65
N GLN A 103 8.41 5.64 1.59
CA GLN A 103 9.88 5.66 1.60
C GLN A 103 10.48 4.37 2.20
N GLY A 104 9.85 3.23 1.90
CA GLY A 104 10.22 1.91 2.44
C GLY A 104 9.89 1.67 3.92
N GLN A 105 9.24 2.63 4.59
CA GLN A 105 8.75 2.48 5.96
C GLN A 105 7.31 1.97 5.97
N GLU A 106 7.06 0.84 6.63
CA GLU A 106 5.73 0.27 6.77
C GLU A 106 4.82 1.17 7.64
N VAL A 107 3.61 1.44 7.15
CA VAL A 107 2.59 2.28 7.80
C VAL A 107 1.38 1.43 8.18
N ILE A 108 0.91 0.61 7.23
CA ILE A 108 -0.20 -0.33 7.39
C ILE A 108 0.30 -1.71 6.99
N ASN A 109 0.00 -2.71 7.81
CA ASN A 109 0.17 -4.11 7.46
C ASN A 109 -0.94 -4.96 8.09
N ARG A 110 -1.95 -5.24 7.28
CA ARG A 110 -3.09 -6.10 7.59
C ARG A 110 -2.95 -7.47 6.93
N LEU A 111 -1.88 -7.69 6.16
CA LEU A 111 -1.63 -8.98 5.52
C LEU A 111 -1.25 -10.00 6.62
N PRO A 112 -1.93 -11.14 6.71
CA PRO A 112 -1.57 -12.16 7.68
C PRO A 112 -0.21 -12.76 7.31
N ALA A 113 0.41 -13.48 8.25
CA ALA A 113 1.64 -14.27 7.99
C ALA A 113 1.37 -15.51 7.12
N VAL A 114 0.47 -15.40 6.13
CA VAL A 114 0.07 -16.47 5.24
C VAL A 114 1.17 -16.66 4.19
N PRO A 115 1.68 -17.89 3.97
CA PRO A 115 2.77 -18.14 3.02
C PRO A 115 2.48 -17.70 1.57
N GLN A 116 1.21 -17.57 1.19
CA GLN A 116 0.80 -17.17 -0.17
C GLN A 116 0.66 -15.66 -0.35
N LEU A 117 0.55 -14.90 0.74
CA LEU A 117 0.31 -13.44 0.77
C LEU A 117 1.34 -12.70 1.62
N ASN A 118 2.46 -13.37 1.97
CA ASN A 118 3.55 -12.65 2.61
C ASN A 118 4.28 -11.81 1.55
N LEU A 119 4.85 -10.69 1.98
CA LEU A 119 5.58 -9.74 1.12
C LEU A 119 6.63 -10.43 0.24
N GLU A 120 7.25 -11.51 0.70
CA GLU A 120 8.28 -12.24 -0.05
C GLU A 120 7.70 -13.06 -1.21
N THR A 121 6.59 -13.77 -0.98
CA THR A 121 5.88 -14.55 -2.01
C THR A 121 5.28 -13.62 -3.06
N LEU A 122 4.82 -12.48 -2.61
CA LEU A 122 4.27 -11.42 -3.42
C LEU A 122 5.35 -10.73 -4.28
N LYS A 123 6.51 -10.38 -3.70
CA LYS A 123 7.70 -9.94 -4.45
C LYS A 123 8.17 -11.00 -5.46
N ALA A 124 8.09 -12.29 -5.11
CA ALA A 124 8.43 -13.37 -6.05
C ALA A 124 7.46 -13.46 -7.25
N MET A 125 6.23 -12.94 -7.13
CA MET A 125 5.32 -12.77 -8.28
C MET A 125 5.76 -11.61 -9.19
N GLU A 126 6.43 -10.59 -8.68
CA GLU A 126 7.04 -9.50 -9.47
C GLU A 126 8.23 -9.99 -10.31
N GLU A 127 9.01 -10.94 -9.78
CA GLU A 127 10.25 -11.42 -10.39
C GLU A 127 10.08 -12.48 -11.49
N SER A 128 8.87 -12.99 -11.73
CA SER A 128 8.65 -13.97 -12.80
C SER A 128 8.48 -13.24 -14.15
N PRO A 129 9.47 -13.25 -15.06
CA PRO A 129 9.27 -12.65 -16.36
C PRO A 129 8.23 -13.48 -17.10
N CYS A 130 7.20 -12.82 -17.62
CA CYS A 130 6.28 -13.40 -18.57
C CYS A 130 7.09 -14.14 -19.64
N LYS A 131 6.95 -15.47 -19.69
CA LYS A 131 7.39 -16.24 -20.85
C LYS A 131 6.65 -15.63 -22.04
N LEU A 132 7.39 -14.94 -22.90
CA LEU A 132 6.93 -14.55 -24.23
C LEU A 132 6.50 -15.85 -24.93
N LEU A 133 5.20 -16.04 -25.11
CA LEU A 133 4.63 -17.02 -26.03
C LEU A 133 4.72 -16.47 -27.45
#